data_AF-A0A963SQX0-F1
#
_entry.id   AF-A0A963SQX0-F1
#
_cell.length_a   1.000
_cell.length_b   1.000
_cell.length_c   1.000
_cell.angle_alpha   90.00
_cell.angle_beta   90.00
_cell.angle_gamma   90.00
#
_symmetry.space_group_name_H-M   'P 1'
#
loop_
_entity.id
_entity.type
_entity.pdbx_description
1 polymer ?
#
loop_
_entity_poly.entity_id
_entity_poly.type
_entity_poly.pdbx_seq_one_letter_code
_entity_poly.pdbx_strand_id
1 'polypeptide(L)'
;MSDVNDIPKDLTFEQVVDGIEKFVITIEEEVEIHHSHPEWMDFDERCREEVNLLIRAAIIMDMLEGAIKHFNIPEDHDLHIRIIAARDYFETIDQV
;
A
#
# COMPACT_ATOMS: atom_id res chain seq x y z
N MET A 1 22.51 -9.99 -14.63
CA MET A 1 21.59 -9.02 -14.02
C MET A 1 20.39 -9.00 -14.94
N SER A 2 19.23 -9.48 -14.47
CA SER A 2 17.98 -9.32 -15.24
C SER A 2 17.64 -7.85 -15.24
N ASP A 3 17.32 -7.32 -16.41
CA ASP A 3 16.88 -5.93 -16.54
C ASP A 3 15.54 -5.80 -15.82
N VAL A 4 15.24 -4.64 -15.21
CA VAL A 4 13.92 -4.41 -14.58
C VAL A 4 12.79 -4.51 -15.62
N ASN A 5 13.13 -4.46 -16.91
CA ASN A 5 12.24 -4.67 -18.04
C ASN A 5 12.05 -6.15 -18.44
N ASP A 6 12.70 -7.11 -17.78
CA ASP A 6 12.52 -8.55 -17.98
C ASP A 6 11.25 -9.06 -17.27
N ILE A 7 10.14 -8.32 -17.38
CA ILE A 7 8.84 -8.82 -16.95
C ILE A 7 8.51 -10.03 -17.85
N PRO A 8 8.21 -11.21 -17.27
CA PRO A 8 7.81 -12.36 -18.06
C PRO A 8 6.67 -11.97 -18.98
N LYS A 9 6.89 -12.11 -20.30
CA LYS A 9 5.91 -11.71 -21.34
C LYS A 9 4.63 -12.54 -21.31
N ASP A 10 4.59 -13.54 -20.44
CA ASP A 10 3.56 -14.58 -20.36
C ASP A 10 2.69 -14.42 -19.10
N LEU A 11 2.86 -13.33 -18.33
CA LEU A 11 2.06 -13.06 -17.13
C LEU A 11 0.60 -12.79 -17.52
N THR A 12 -0.32 -13.55 -16.93
CA THR A 12 -1.75 -13.26 -17.04
C THR A 12 -2.12 -12.09 -16.12
N PHE A 13 -3.21 -11.40 -16.45
CA PHE A 13 -3.76 -10.36 -15.57
C PHE A 13 -4.06 -10.89 -14.17
N GLU A 14 -4.59 -12.12 -14.07
CA GLU A 14 -4.85 -12.80 -12.79
C GLU A 14 -3.57 -12.99 -11.96
N GLN A 15 -2.45 -13.41 -12.57
CA GLN A 15 -1.18 -13.54 -11.86
C GLN A 15 -0.61 -12.21 -11.37
N VAL A 16 -0.86 -11.12 -12.13
CA VAL A 16 -0.50 -9.77 -11.72
C VAL A 16 -1.36 -9.33 -10.53
N VAL A 17 -2.68 -9.55 -10.61
CA VAL A 17 -3.64 -9.27 -9.53
C VAL A 17 -3.26 -10.01 -8.25
N ASP A 18 -3.04 -11.33 -8.32
CA ASP A 18 -2.63 -12.16 -7.17
C ASP A 18 -1.29 -11.68 -6.55
N GLY A 19 -0.37 -11.20 -7.40
CA GLY A 19 0.91 -10.65 -6.96
C GLY A 19 0.73 -9.35 -6.19
N ILE A 20 -0.10 -8.45 -6.71
CA ILE A 20 -0.39 -7.14 -6.13
C ILE A 20 -1.23 -7.27 -4.86
N GLU A 21 -2.18 -8.22 -4.84
CA GLU A 21 -3.07 -8.45 -3.70
C GLU A 21 -2.31 -8.68 -2.39
N LYS A 22 -1.15 -9.36 -2.45
CA LYS A 22 -0.31 -9.56 -1.26
C LYS A 22 0.21 -8.24 -0.68
N PHE A 23 0.57 -7.28 -1.53
CA PHE A 23 1.00 -5.96 -1.07
C PHE A 23 -0.18 -5.13 -0.57
N VAL A 24 -1.37 -5.30 -1.17
CA VAL A 24 -2.61 -4.68 -0.69
C VAL A 24 -2.98 -5.20 0.71
N ILE A 25 -2.87 -6.50 0.94
CA ILE A 25 -3.10 -7.09 2.26
C ILE A 25 -2.09 -6.54 3.28
N THR A 26 -0.80 -6.44 2.92
CA THR A 26 0.21 -5.87 3.83
C THR A 26 -0.13 -4.43 4.23
N ILE A 27 -0.60 -3.58 3.31
CA ILE A 27 -0.95 -2.20 3.68
C ILE A 27 -2.21 -2.16 4.55
N GLU A 28 -3.18 -3.03 4.32
CA GLU A 28 -4.37 -3.17 5.19
C GLU A 28 -4.01 -3.65 6.60
N GLU A 29 -3.03 -4.55 6.73
CA GLU A 29 -2.49 -4.96 8.02
C GLU A 29 -1.82 -3.80 8.75
N GLU A 30 -1.09 -2.91 8.07
CA GLU A 30 -0.53 -1.70 8.69
C GLU A 30 -1.64 -0.75 9.18
N VAL A 31 -2.75 -0.63 8.45
CA VAL A 31 -3.95 0.11 8.90
C VAL A 31 -4.53 -0.51 10.17
N GLU A 32 -4.65 -1.84 10.23
CA GLU A 32 -5.16 -2.55 11.40
C GLU A 32 -4.22 -2.43 12.62
N ILE A 33 -2.91 -2.51 12.40
CA ILE A 33 -1.90 -2.26 13.44
C ILE A 33 -2.09 -0.85 13.99
N HIS A 34 -2.21 0.16 13.13
CA HIS A 34 -2.40 1.53 13.58
C HIS A 34 -3.70 1.71 14.38
N HIS A 35 -4.82 1.12 13.95
CA HIS A 35 -6.08 1.15 14.70
C HIS A 35 -6.03 0.42 16.04
N SER A 36 -5.21 -0.62 16.16
CA SER A 36 -5.08 -1.39 17.39
C SER A 36 -4.15 -0.74 18.43
N HIS A 37 -3.47 0.35 18.07
CA HIS A 37 -2.56 1.10 18.94
C HIS A 37 -3.01 2.56 19.08
N PRO A 38 -4.21 2.83 19.64
CA PRO A 38 -4.71 4.20 19.82
C PRO A 38 -3.78 5.05 20.69
N GLU A 39 -2.97 4.42 21.56
CA GLU A 39 -1.99 5.12 22.37
C GLU A 39 -0.91 5.82 21.53
N TRP A 40 -0.69 5.43 20.28
CA TRP A 40 0.23 6.14 19.37
C TRP A 40 -0.33 7.51 18.96
N MET A 41 -1.65 7.64 18.90
CA MET A 41 -2.36 8.87 18.51
C MET A 41 -2.53 9.87 19.68
N ASP A 42 -2.26 9.44 20.91
CA ASP A 42 -2.45 10.25 22.13
C ASP A 42 -1.19 11.05 22.53
N PHE A 43 -0.15 11.06 21.69
CA PHE A 43 1.09 11.80 21.95
C PHE A 43 1.11 13.16 21.24
N ASP A 44 1.73 14.17 21.89
CA ASP A 44 2.01 15.47 21.27
C ASP A 44 2.99 15.35 20.07
N GLU A 45 3.77 14.26 20.01
CA GLU A 45 4.68 13.91 18.93
C GLU A 45 4.55 12.42 18.59
N ARG A 46 4.57 12.08 17.30
CA ARG A 46 4.46 10.68 16.83
C ARG A 46 5.54 9.79 17.46
N CYS A 47 5.13 8.63 17.95
CA CYS A 47 6.07 7.67 18.53
C CYS A 47 6.94 7.03 17.43
N ARG A 48 8.03 6.37 17.83
CA ARG A 48 8.96 5.76 16.86
C ARG A 48 8.27 4.67 16.04
N GLU A 49 7.39 3.91 16.67
CA GLU A 49 6.66 2.79 16.08
C GLU A 49 5.69 3.29 15.00
N GLU A 50 4.93 4.35 15.29
CA GLU A 50 4.05 5.02 14.34
C GLU A 50 4.83 5.60 13.15
N VAL A 51 5.93 6.31 13.40
CA VAL A 51 6.79 6.84 12.32
C VAL A 51 7.30 5.71 11.42
N ASN A 52 7.76 4.59 12.01
CA ASN A 52 8.21 3.45 11.22
C ASN A 52 7.08 2.83 10.39
N LEU A 53 5.86 2.79 10.95
CA LEU A 53 4.68 2.30 10.24
C LEU A 53 4.36 3.20 9.04
N LEU A 54 4.28 4.52 9.25
CA LEU A 54 4.00 5.48 8.19
C LEU A 54 5.03 5.43 7.07
N ILE A 55 6.32 5.25 7.40
CA ILE A 55 7.38 5.09 6.39
C ILE A 55 7.18 3.79 5.59
N ARG A 56 6.89 2.66 6.24
CA ARG A 56 6.64 1.39 5.53
C ARG A 56 5.40 1.50 4.64
N ALA A 57 4.33 2.07 5.16
CA ALA A 57 3.10 2.31 4.44
C ALA A 57 3.33 3.16 3.19
N ALA A 58 4.05 4.27 3.32
CA ALA A 58 4.39 5.15 2.19
C ALA A 58 5.18 4.42 1.09
N ILE A 59 6.16 3.58 1.46
CA ILE A 59 6.96 2.80 0.49
C ILE A 59 6.07 1.80 -0.26
N ILE A 60 5.20 1.06 0.45
CA ILE A 60 4.31 0.08 -0.15
C ILE A 60 3.29 0.77 -1.06
N MET A 61 2.73 1.90 -0.63
CA MET A 61 1.78 2.69 -1.41
C MET A 61 2.39 3.19 -2.72
N ASP A 62 3.60 3.75 -2.70
CA ASP A 62 4.30 4.19 -3.93
C ASP A 62 4.49 3.03 -4.93
N MET A 63 4.83 1.84 -4.42
CA MET A 63 4.93 0.64 -5.24
C MET A 63 3.57 0.22 -5.84
N LEU A 64 2.49 0.28 -5.05
CA LEU A 64 1.13 -0.08 -5.47
C LEU A 64 0.58 0.90 -6.53
N GLU A 65 0.78 2.21 -6.34
CA GLU A 65 0.39 3.23 -7.33
C GLU A 65 1.16 3.05 -8.65
N GLY A 66 2.46 2.77 -8.57
CA GLY A 66 3.28 2.39 -9.72
C GLY A 66 2.73 1.16 -10.43
N ALA A 67 2.31 0.15 -9.68
CA ALA A 67 1.76 -1.09 -10.22
C ALA A 67 0.41 -0.88 -10.91
N ILE A 68 -0.51 -0.10 -10.32
CA ILE A 68 -1.80 0.25 -10.97
C ILE A 68 -1.55 0.84 -12.35
N LYS A 69 -0.64 1.82 -12.43
CA LYS A 69 -0.32 2.51 -13.68
C LYS A 69 0.41 1.61 -14.68
N HIS A 70 1.37 0.81 -14.21
CA HIS A 70 2.18 -0.03 -15.08
C HIS A 70 1.38 -1.17 -15.70
N PHE A 71 0.49 -1.80 -14.92
CA PHE A 71 -0.31 -2.93 -15.36
C PHE A 71 -1.72 -2.56 -15.86
N ASN A 72 -2.05 -1.27 -15.91
CA ASN A 72 -3.35 -0.74 -16.32
C ASN A 72 -4.52 -1.40 -15.56
N ILE A 73 -4.42 -1.45 -14.23
CA ILE A 73 -5.49 -2.00 -13.40
C ILE A 73 -6.73 -1.08 -13.52
N PRO A 74 -7.90 -1.63 -13.90
CA PRO A 74 -9.12 -0.84 -14.07
C PRO A 74 -9.52 -0.09 -12.79
N GLU A 75 -10.07 1.12 -12.93
CA GLU A 75 -10.54 1.94 -11.81
C GLU A 75 -11.70 1.30 -11.02
N ASP A 76 -12.51 0.47 -11.68
CA ASP A 76 -13.61 -0.28 -11.07
C ASP A 76 -13.18 -1.64 -10.49
N HIS A 77 -11.90 -2.00 -10.60
CA HIS A 77 -11.37 -3.22 -10.03
C HIS A 77 -11.21 -3.10 -8.51
N ASP A 78 -11.49 -4.17 -7.78
CA ASP A 78 -11.45 -4.23 -6.30
C ASP A 78 -10.11 -3.75 -5.73
N LEU A 79 -8.98 -4.22 -6.29
CA LEU A 79 -7.64 -3.74 -5.90
C LEU A 79 -7.48 -2.22 -5.99
N HIS A 80 -8.00 -1.58 -7.04
CA HIS A 80 -7.87 -0.13 -7.20
C HIS A 80 -8.60 0.57 -6.06
N ILE A 81 -9.84 0.15 -5.77
CA ILE A 81 -10.66 0.71 -4.69
C ILE A 81 -9.97 0.55 -3.34
N ARG A 82 -9.42 -0.64 -3.05
CA ARG A 82 -8.72 -0.95 -1.79
C ARG A 82 -7.44 -0.12 -1.62
N ILE A 83 -6.65 0.03 -2.69
CA ILE A 83 -5.44 0.85 -2.68
C ILE A 83 -5.78 2.33 -2.41
N ILE A 84 -6.82 2.86 -3.05
CA ILE A 84 -7.28 4.24 -2.81
C ILE A 84 -7.77 4.42 -1.36
N ALA A 85 -8.52 3.47 -0.81
CA ALA A 85 -8.97 3.54 0.58
C ALA A 85 -7.79 3.56 1.57
N ALA A 86 -6.77 2.73 1.34
CA ALA A 86 -5.56 2.73 2.16
C ALA A 86 -4.77 4.04 2.04
N ARG A 87 -4.67 4.61 0.82
CA ARG A 87 -4.04 5.91 0.59
C ARG A 87 -4.74 7.01 1.40
N ASP A 88 -6.05 7.12 1.25
CA ASP A 88 -6.84 8.18 1.86
C ASP A 88 -6.74 8.12 3.40
N TYR A 89 -6.63 6.91 3.96
CA TYR A 89 -6.35 6.71 5.39
C TYR A 89 -5.02 7.32 5.84
N PHE A 90 -3.91 6.94 5.19
CA PHE A 90 -2.58 7.41 5.58
C PHE A 90 -2.36 8.90 5.29
N GLU A 91 -2.97 9.44 4.22
CA GLU A 91 -2.97 10.88 3.96
C GLU A 91 -3.71 11.67 5.06
N THR A 92 -4.77 11.09 5.63
CA THR A 92 -5.51 11.72 6.73
C THR A 92 -4.66 11.76 8.00
N ILE A 93 -3.90 10.70 8.29
CA ILE A 93 -3.03 10.64 9.47
C ILE A 93 -1.83 11.57 9.31
N ASP A 94 -1.23 11.64 8.11
CA ASP A 94 -0.02 12.44 7.92
C ASP A 94 -0.27 13.96 8.08
N GLN A 95 -1.52 14.41 7.91
CA GLN A 95 -1.94 15.80 8.11
C GLN A 95 -2.20 16.19 9.59
N VAL A 96 -2.17 15.22 10.51
CA VAL A 96 -2.33 15.42 11.97
C VAL A 96 -0.97 15.44 12.64
#